data_AF-A0A9P5H852-F1
#
_entry.id   AF-A0A9P5H852-F1
#
_cell.length_a   1.000
_cell.length_b   1.000
_cell.length_c   1.000
_cell.angle_alpha   90.00
_cell.angle_beta   90.00
_cell.angle_gamma   90.00
#
_symmetry.space_group_name_H-M   'P 1'
#
loop_
_entity.id
_entity.type
_entity.pdbx_description
1 polymer ?
#
loop_
_entity_poly.entity_id
_entity_poly.type
_entity_poly.pdbx_seq_one_letter_code
_entity_poly.pdbx_strand_id
1 'polypeptide(L)'
;MVDLAVSSLALAIFSRTQHNPTAAKEASSRYGRLLRVAQEQITQVRIQKLSDKGLDECLLTVVLMAWYETTTHRPASLTLNASLISLHSWSHHDGAMAILKIWNDSWSHNAPSSIIKQARRGIVRSALLRNLPLPNWIWNGTRFGEHDLDLAFDSILVRVVNLRHAFKVAEQKKRLQVVNAEYLSSEAQELDEACRKWESQIPTEWSYRQHMIPDSKSWSEKEFYSSTVYSYACHGYAAVWMQYFGVRLLLDSTRLGLLQLTYPRQTVDLEFHREHGELTAQLRENSESLSSTIPFSLGRFKLDRVGALDWSHGGELELTLCVDDEIRPALALPAVWPLTMGSSIGSIEPKQETWFRTQLKRLGSVLGDGALECAGTDQWAHDAL
;
A
#
# COMPACT_ATOMS: atom_id res chain seq x y z
N MET A 1 10.63 -19.75 16.74
CA MET A 1 10.56 -19.54 15.27
C MET A 1 10.82 -18.09 14.92
N VAL A 2 10.13 -17.16 15.59
CA VAL A 2 10.25 -15.72 15.38
C VAL A 2 11.72 -15.23 15.36
N ASP A 3 12.57 -15.65 16.30
CA ASP A 3 13.99 -15.23 16.33
C ASP A 3 14.77 -15.60 15.06
N LEU A 4 14.50 -16.78 14.48
CA LEU A 4 15.10 -17.21 13.22
C LEU A 4 14.56 -16.38 12.05
N ALA A 5 13.27 -16.04 12.06
CA ALA A 5 12.64 -15.19 11.05
C ALA A 5 13.18 -13.76 11.09
N VAL A 6 13.20 -13.14 12.28
CA VAL A 6 13.76 -11.80 12.49
C VAL A 6 15.23 -11.76 12.08
N SER A 7 16.04 -12.71 12.54
CA SER A 7 17.48 -12.68 12.25
C SER A 7 17.81 -12.99 10.79
N SER A 8 17.09 -13.90 10.13
CA SER A 8 17.27 -14.15 8.69
C SER A 8 16.89 -12.92 7.86
N LEU A 9 15.75 -12.28 8.14
CA LEU A 9 15.35 -11.05 7.46
C LEU A 9 16.33 -9.90 7.73
N ALA A 10 16.68 -9.64 8.98
CA ALA A 10 17.58 -8.54 9.34
C ALA A 10 18.95 -8.67 8.66
N LEU A 11 19.50 -9.88 8.61
CA LEU A 11 20.76 -10.16 7.90
C LEU A 11 20.60 -10.01 6.38
N ALA A 12 19.45 -10.37 5.80
CA ALA A 12 19.19 -10.18 4.38
C ALA A 12 19.08 -8.69 4.02
N ILE A 13 18.37 -7.90 4.81
CA ILE A 13 18.27 -6.44 4.65
C ILE A 13 19.65 -5.81 4.80
N PHE A 14 20.39 -6.16 5.86
CA PHE A 14 21.75 -5.66 6.09
C PHE A 14 22.68 -6.03 4.92
N SER A 15 22.64 -7.28 4.47
CA SER A 15 23.40 -7.73 3.31
C SER A 15 23.14 -6.88 2.07
N ARG A 16 21.87 -6.57 1.80
CA ARG A 16 21.46 -5.80 0.63
C ARG A 16 21.87 -4.34 0.74
N THR A 17 21.52 -3.70 1.85
CA THR A 17 21.74 -2.26 2.09
C THR A 17 23.21 -1.90 2.32
N GLN A 18 24.00 -2.81 2.90
CA GLN A 18 25.42 -2.60 3.20
C GLN A 18 26.36 -3.40 2.28
N HIS A 19 25.81 -4.02 1.22
CA HIS A 19 26.55 -4.84 0.26
C HIS A 19 27.46 -5.91 0.90
N ASN A 20 26.96 -6.57 1.96
CA ASN A 20 27.72 -7.56 2.73
C ASN A 20 27.37 -9.00 2.30
N PRO A 21 28.20 -9.69 1.49
CA PRO A 21 27.90 -11.04 1.01
C PRO A 21 27.96 -12.11 2.10
N THR A 22 28.72 -11.90 3.18
CA THR A 22 28.80 -12.83 4.32
C THR A 22 27.48 -12.86 5.08
N ALA A 23 26.87 -11.69 5.31
CA ALA A 23 25.54 -11.59 5.88
C ALA A 23 24.49 -12.31 5.00
N ALA A 24 24.62 -12.26 3.67
CA ALA A 24 23.73 -12.97 2.75
C ALA A 24 23.76 -14.49 2.98
N LYS A 25 24.96 -15.06 3.10
CA LYS A 25 25.16 -16.49 3.34
C LYS A 25 24.55 -16.94 4.66
N GLU A 26 24.79 -16.16 5.72
CA GLU A 26 24.21 -16.44 7.05
C GLU A 26 22.68 -16.31 7.02
N ALA A 27 22.15 -15.28 6.37
CA ALA A 27 20.71 -15.08 6.20
C ALA A 27 20.05 -16.29 5.51
N SER A 28 20.64 -16.79 4.43
CA SER A 28 20.18 -17.98 3.70
C SER A 28 20.25 -19.25 4.55
N SER A 29 21.35 -19.47 5.27
CA SER A 29 21.50 -20.61 6.19
C SER A 29 20.40 -20.60 7.28
N ARG A 30 20.17 -19.44 7.90
CA ARG A 30 19.12 -19.27 8.91
C ARG A 30 17.72 -19.45 8.34
N TYR A 31 17.47 -18.95 7.13
CA TYR A 31 16.21 -19.13 6.44
C TYR A 31 15.94 -20.61 6.12
N GLY A 32 16.94 -21.35 5.65
CA GLY A 32 16.84 -22.80 5.45
C GLY A 32 16.57 -23.58 6.75
N ARG A 33 17.11 -23.14 7.88
CA ARG A 33 16.74 -23.69 9.21
C ARG A 33 15.31 -23.30 9.61
N LEU A 34 14.91 -22.06 9.37
CA LEU A 34 13.57 -21.56 9.65
C LEU A 34 12.51 -22.37 8.91
N LEU A 35 12.70 -22.62 7.60
CA LEU A 35 11.77 -23.41 6.78
C LEU A 35 11.51 -24.79 7.39
N ARG A 36 12.57 -25.49 7.82
CA ARG A 36 12.44 -26.81 8.48
C ARG A 36 11.64 -26.73 9.78
N VAL A 37 11.96 -25.76 10.65
CA VAL A 37 11.24 -25.59 11.92
C VAL A 37 9.78 -25.20 11.67
N ALA A 38 9.52 -24.29 10.73
CA ALA A 38 8.17 -23.86 10.36
C ALA A 38 7.35 -25.04 9.82
N GLN A 39 7.94 -25.88 8.95
CA GLN A 39 7.28 -27.08 8.42
C GLN A 39 6.89 -28.08 9.53
N GLU A 40 7.73 -28.25 10.54
CA GLU A 40 7.44 -29.15 11.66
C GLU A 40 6.37 -28.59 12.61
N GLN A 41 6.39 -27.28 12.85
CA GLN A 41 5.54 -26.63 13.86
C GLN A 41 4.19 -26.16 13.31
N ILE A 42 4.15 -25.70 12.06
CA ILE A 42 2.95 -25.20 11.37
C ILE A 42 2.29 -26.34 10.58
N THR A 43 1.98 -27.43 11.28
CA THR A 43 1.13 -28.50 10.74
C THR A 43 -0.30 -28.28 11.20
N GLN A 44 -1.30 -28.67 10.39
CA GLN A 44 -2.71 -28.47 10.71
C GLN A 44 -3.11 -29.03 12.08
N VAL A 45 -2.53 -30.17 12.47
CA VAL A 45 -2.80 -30.81 13.77
C VAL A 45 -2.18 -30.02 14.94
N ARG A 46 -0.97 -29.47 14.76
CA ARG A 46 -0.30 -28.70 15.82
C ARG A 46 -0.91 -27.32 15.97
N ILE A 47 -1.23 -26.65 14.86
CA ILE A 47 -1.71 -25.28 14.89
C ILE A 47 -3.07 -25.14 15.57
N GLN A 48 -3.95 -26.15 15.43
CA GLN A 48 -5.23 -26.20 16.14
C GLN A 48 -5.10 -26.36 17.65
N LYS A 49 -3.94 -26.83 18.13
CA LYS A 49 -3.64 -27.04 19.56
C LYS A 49 -2.80 -25.91 20.16
N LEU A 50 -2.44 -24.89 19.38
CA LEU A 50 -1.66 -23.76 19.88
C LEU A 50 -2.53 -22.84 20.73
N SER A 51 -1.90 -22.23 21.75
CA SER A 51 -2.45 -21.05 22.41
C SER A 51 -2.48 -19.85 21.47
N ASP A 52 -3.24 -18.81 21.82
CA ASP A 52 -3.30 -17.53 21.09
C ASP A 52 -1.91 -16.94 20.78
N LYS A 53 -1.00 -16.92 21.78
CA LYS A 53 0.40 -16.51 21.58
C LYS A 53 1.16 -17.34 20.54
N GLY A 54 0.85 -18.63 20.43
CA GLY A 54 1.46 -19.52 19.45
C GLY A 54 1.00 -19.21 18.02
N LEU A 55 -0.27 -18.82 17.86
CA LEU A 55 -0.79 -18.36 16.57
C LEU A 55 -0.14 -17.03 16.14
N ASP A 56 0.02 -16.09 17.07
CA ASP A 56 0.76 -14.85 16.85
C ASP A 56 2.20 -15.11 16.38
N GLU A 57 2.92 -16.03 17.05
CA GLU A 57 4.28 -16.40 16.66
C GLU A 57 4.33 -17.04 15.26
N CYS A 58 3.34 -17.87 14.91
CA CYS A 58 3.21 -18.46 13.58
C CYS A 58 2.95 -17.40 12.51
N LEU A 59 1.97 -16.51 12.73
CA LEU A 59 1.63 -15.43 11.79
C LEU A 59 2.82 -14.50 11.57
N LEU A 60 3.45 -14.04 12.65
CA LEU A 60 4.62 -13.17 12.56
C LEU A 60 5.77 -13.86 11.82
N THR A 61 6.02 -15.14 12.10
CA THR A 61 7.03 -15.93 11.40
C THR A 61 6.77 -15.96 9.89
N VAL A 62 5.55 -16.30 9.47
CA VAL A 62 5.20 -16.44 8.05
C VAL A 62 5.25 -15.09 7.31
N VAL A 63 4.81 -14.01 7.95
CA VAL A 63 4.93 -12.65 7.39
C VAL A 63 6.40 -12.26 7.18
N LEU A 64 7.26 -12.55 8.16
CA LEU A 64 8.70 -12.27 8.05
C LEU A 64 9.39 -13.13 6.98
N MET A 65 8.92 -14.37 6.77
CA MET A 65 9.38 -15.22 5.67
C MET A 65 9.00 -14.62 4.31
N ALA A 66 7.79 -14.08 4.17
CA ALA A 66 7.38 -13.37 2.97
C ALA A 66 8.32 -12.18 2.67
N TRP A 67 8.63 -11.38 3.69
CA TRP A 67 9.55 -10.24 3.56
C TRP A 67 10.98 -10.66 3.24
N TYR A 68 11.46 -11.77 3.81
CA TYR A 68 12.78 -12.31 3.47
C TYR A 68 12.88 -12.63 1.97
N GLU A 69 11.84 -13.23 1.40
CA GLU A 69 11.79 -13.59 0.00
C GLU A 69 11.69 -12.37 -0.93
N THR A 70 10.98 -11.31 -0.54
CA THR A 70 10.98 -10.05 -1.29
C THR A 70 12.34 -9.34 -1.20
N THR A 71 12.98 -9.32 -0.03
CA THR A 71 14.34 -8.77 0.17
C THR A 71 15.39 -9.48 -0.69
N THR A 72 15.33 -10.80 -0.77
CA THR A 72 16.31 -11.60 -1.53
C THR A 72 16.02 -11.63 -3.03
N HIS A 73 14.88 -11.10 -3.47
CA HIS A 73 14.55 -10.95 -4.87
C HIS A 73 15.58 -10.11 -5.62
N ARG A 74 15.96 -10.53 -6.82
CA ARG A 74 16.94 -9.84 -7.68
C ARG A 74 16.30 -9.42 -8.99
N PRO A 75 16.34 -8.13 -9.36
CA PRO A 75 15.80 -7.63 -10.63
C PRO A 75 16.35 -8.35 -11.88
N ALA A 76 17.59 -8.84 -11.81
CA ALA A 76 18.30 -9.47 -12.93
C ALA A 76 18.05 -11.00 -13.10
N SER A 77 17.27 -11.64 -12.22
CA SER A 77 17.13 -13.11 -12.19
C SER A 77 15.89 -13.65 -12.90
N LEU A 78 15.12 -12.79 -13.57
CA LEU A 78 13.85 -13.17 -14.19
C LEU A 78 13.96 -13.16 -15.72
N THR A 79 13.52 -14.26 -16.33
CA THR A 79 13.15 -14.28 -17.75
C THR A 79 12.05 -13.25 -17.98
N LEU A 80 11.98 -12.67 -19.19
CA LEU A 80 11.09 -11.57 -19.62
C LEU A 80 9.59 -11.69 -19.26
N ASN A 81 9.12 -12.80 -18.70
CA ASN A 81 7.71 -13.12 -18.45
C ASN A 81 7.34 -13.28 -16.96
N ALA A 82 8.26 -13.18 -16.00
CA ALA A 82 7.92 -13.32 -14.59
C ALA A 82 7.47 -11.97 -14.00
N SER A 83 6.15 -11.78 -13.92
CA SER A 83 5.49 -10.66 -13.25
C SER A 83 5.64 -10.74 -11.72
N LEU A 84 5.44 -9.62 -11.00
CA LEU A 84 5.26 -9.56 -9.54
C LEU A 84 4.29 -10.63 -9.01
N ILE A 85 3.33 -11.07 -9.84
CA ILE A 85 2.35 -12.11 -9.52
C ILE A 85 3.00 -13.50 -9.28
N SER A 86 4.22 -13.72 -9.77
CA SER A 86 4.98 -14.97 -9.64
C SER A 86 5.90 -15.03 -8.41
N LEU A 87 5.85 -14.04 -7.51
CA LEU A 87 6.71 -14.04 -6.33
C LEU A 87 6.38 -15.23 -5.42
N HIS A 88 7.42 -16.00 -5.06
CA HIS A 88 7.29 -17.11 -4.11
C HIS A 88 6.72 -16.65 -2.76
N SER A 89 6.94 -15.36 -2.41
CA SER A 89 6.43 -14.74 -1.18
C SER A 89 4.91 -14.81 -1.05
N TRP A 90 4.15 -14.91 -2.16
CA TRP A 90 2.70 -15.04 -2.10
C TRP A 90 2.22 -16.32 -1.42
N SER A 91 3.00 -17.40 -1.48
CA SER A 91 2.67 -18.63 -0.76
C SER A 91 2.62 -18.42 0.77
N HIS A 92 3.46 -17.53 1.30
CA HIS A 92 3.43 -17.15 2.71
C HIS A 92 2.20 -16.30 3.05
N HIS A 93 1.73 -15.45 2.13
CA HIS A 93 0.47 -14.72 2.34
C HIS A 93 -0.73 -15.68 2.39
N ASP A 94 -0.75 -16.71 1.55
CA ASP A 94 -1.78 -17.76 1.59
C ASP A 94 -1.70 -18.57 2.89
N GLY A 95 -0.48 -18.89 3.33
CA GLY A 95 -0.24 -19.50 4.64
C GLY A 95 -0.74 -18.63 5.79
N ALA A 96 -0.44 -17.33 5.80
CA ALA A 96 -0.93 -16.39 6.80
C ALA A 96 -2.46 -16.30 6.81
N MET A 97 -3.11 -16.32 5.64
CA MET A 97 -4.57 -16.35 5.53
C MET A 97 -5.16 -17.64 6.13
N ALA A 98 -4.53 -18.79 5.90
CA ALA A 98 -4.97 -20.06 6.49
C ALA A 98 -4.84 -20.04 8.02
N ILE A 99 -3.73 -19.53 8.56
CA ILE A 99 -3.52 -19.41 10.01
C ILE A 99 -4.55 -18.43 10.61
N LEU A 100 -4.75 -17.27 9.98
CA LEU A 100 -5.72 -16.28 10.43
C LEU A 100 -7.15 -16.83 10.41
N LYS A 101 -7.48 -17.69 9.44
CA LYS A 101 -8.77 -18.37 9.39
C LYS A 101 -8.96 -19.31 10.58
N ILE A 102 -7.94 -20.08 10.96
CA ILE A 102 -7.98 -20.95 12.14
C ILE A 102 -8.17 -20.12 13.41
N TRP A 103 -7.49 -18.98 13.52
CA TRP A 103 -7.73 -18.04 14.62
C TRP A 103 -9.18 -17.53 14.62
N ASN A 104 -9.70 -17.11 13.47
CA ASN A 104 -11.06 -16.62 13.34
C ASN A 104 -12.12 -17.67 13.73
N ASP A 105 -11.91 -18.92 13.32
CA ASP A 105 -12.88 -19.99 13.50
C ASP A 105 -12.85 -20.55 14.93
N SER A 106 -11.68 -20.56 15.60
CA SER A 106 -11.50 -21.19 16.92
C SER A 106 -11.31 -20.21 18.07
N TRP A 107 -10.86 -18.97 17.81
CA TRP A 107 -10.34 -18.06 18.85
C TRP A 107 -10.87 -16.62 18.76
N SER A 108 -11.73 -16.28 17.78
CA SER A 108 -12.22 -14.89 17.60
C SER A 108 -13.08 -14.34 18.75
N HIS A 109 -13.37 -15.16 19.77
CA HIS A 109 -14.03 -14.73 21.00
C HIS A 109 -13.03 -14.06 21.97
N ASN A 110 -11.73 -14.27 21.78
CA ASN A 110 -10.68 -13.60 22.53
C ASN A 110 -10.40 -12.21 21.97
N ALA A 111 -9.78 -11.37 22.80
CA ALA A 111 -9.30 -10.06 22.36
C ALA A 111 -8.19 -10.24 21.29
N PRO A 112 -8.36 -9.71 20.07
CA PRO A 112 -7.37 -9.82 19.02
C PRO A 112 -6.09 -9.06 19.35
N SER A 113 -4.94 -9.68 19.08
CA SER A 113 -3.63 -9.02 19.20
C SER A 113 -3.40 -7.99 18.09
N SER A 114 -2.37 -7.17 18.24
CA SER A 114 -1.91 -6.29 17.15
C SER A 114 -1.39 -7.08 15.95
N ILE A 115 -0.90 -8.31 16.16
CA ILE A 115 -0.41 -9.21 15.10
C ILE A 115 -1.60 -9.70 14.27
N ILE A 116 -2.70 -10.11 14.91
CA ILE A 116 -3.94 -10.50 14.22
C ILE A 116 -4.45 -9.37 13.34
N LYS A 117 -4.55 -8.16 13.90
CA LYS A 117 -4.99 -6.96 13.17
C LYS A 117 -4.10 -6.66 11.96
N GLN A 118 -2.78 -6.65 12.17
CA GLN A 118 -1.83 -6.35 11.11
C GLN A 118 -1.77 -7.45 10.04
N ALA A 119 -1.91 -8.72 10.43
CA ALA A 119 -1.98 -9.85 9.51
C ALA A 119 -3.19 -9.74 8.60
N ARG A 120 -4.37 -9.43 9.15
CA ARG A 120 -5.58 -9.16 8.37
C ARG A 120 -5.35 -8.02 7.36
N ARG A 121 -4.89 -6.85 7.81
CA ARG A 121 -4.62 -5.71 6.92
C ARG A 121 -3.61 -6.07 5.84
N GLY A 122 -2.59 -6.87 6.17
CA GLY A 122 -1.61 -7.41 5.21
C GLY A 122 -2.24 -8.33 4.16
N ILE A 123 -3.15 -9.22 4.57
CA ILE A 123 -3.90 -10.12 3.66
C ILE A 123 -4.82 -9.31 2.75
N VAL A 124 -5.55 -8.32 3.27
CA VAL A 124 -6.41 -7.43 2.48
C VAL A 124 -5.61 -6.72 1.39
N ARG A 125 -4.47 -6.14 1.75
CA ARG A 125 -3.56 -5.49 0.79
C ARG A 125 -2.97 -6.49 -0.21
N SER A 126 -2.60 -7.69 0.23
CA SER A 126 -2.08 -8.75 -0.65
C SER A 126 -3.13 -9.23 -1.66
N ALA A 127 -4.38 -9.41 -1.22
CA ALA A 127 -5.47 -9.80 -2.10
C ALA A 127 -5.71 -8.75 -3.20
N LEU A 128 -5.67 -7.46 -2.84
CA LEU A 128 -5.74 -6.38 -3.82
C LEU A 128 -4.60 -6.47 -4.86
N LEU A 129 -3.35 -6.57 -4.41
CA LEU A 129 -2.16 -6.67 -5.29
C LEU A 129 -2.18 -7.89 -6.22
N ARG A 130 -2.88 -8.96 -5.81
CA ARG A 130 -3.02 -10.20 -6.57
C ARG A 130 -4.34 -10.28 -7.33
N ASN A 131 -5.16 -9.22 -7.26
CA ASN A 131 -6.50 -9.16 -7.80
C ASN A 131 -7.37 -10.38 -7.41
N LEU A 132 -7.35 -10.74 -6.11
CA LEU A 132 -8.10 -11.86 -5.53
C LEU A 132 -9.30 -11.35 -4.73
N PRO A 133 -10.43 -12.09 -4.73
CA PRO A 133 -11.56 -11.76 -3.90
C PRO A 133 -11.25 -12.09 -2.43
N LEU A 134 -11.84 -11.31 -1.53
CA LEU A 134 -11.75 -11.56 -0.09
C LEU A 134 -12.88 -12.48 0.39
N PRO A 135 -12.58 -13.54 1.15
CA PRO A 135 -13.61 -14.41 1.70
C PRO A 135 -14.42 -13.71 2.80
N ASN A 136 -15.74 -13.96 2.88
CA ASN A 136 -16.66 -13.20 3.74
C ASN A 136 -16.29 -13.16 5.22
N TRP A 137 -15.60 -14.18 5.74
CA TRP A 137 -15.17 -14.21 7.14
C TRP A 137 -14.15 -13.10 7.48
N ILE A 138 -13.42 -12.59 6.48
CA ILE A 138 -12.46 -11.49 6.63
C ILE A 138 -13.08 -10.14 6.28
N TRP A 139 -14.39 -10.00 6.16
CA TRP A 139 -14.95 -8.68 5.84
C TRP A 139 -15.03 -7.78 7.07
N ASN A 140 -15.56 -8.30 8.17
CA ASN A 140 -15.81 -7.52 9.37
C ASN A 140 -14.53 -7.31 10.21
N GLY A 141 -14.03 -6.08 10.20
CA GLY A 141 -12.85 -5.64 10.94
C GLY A 141 -12.96 -5.67 12.45
N THR A 142 -14.17 -5.54 13.02
CA THR A 142 -14.34 -5.49 14.48
C THR A 142 -13.86 -6.76 15.15
N ARG A 143 -14.02 -7.91 14.47
CA ARG A 143 -13.54 -9.21 14.93
C ARG A 143 -12.02 -9.29 15.07
N PHE A 144 -11.29 -8.39 14.42
CA PHE A 144 -9.82 -8.35 14.41
C PHE A 144 -9.28 -7.12 15.17
N GLY A 145 -10.15 -6.41 15.90
CA GLY A 145 -9.76 -5.30 16.76
C GLY A 145 -9.65 -3.96 16.04
N GLU A 146 -10.27 -3.81 14.87
CA GLU A 146 -10.43 -2.53 14.19
C GLU A 146 -11.64 -1.81 14.81
N HIS A 147 -11.50 -0.51 15.10
CA HIS A 147 -12.55 0.31 15.71
C HIS A 147 -12.57 1.72 15.09
N ASP A 148 -13.64 2.48 15.34
CA ASP A 148 -13.73 3.90 14.99
C ASP A 148 -13.37 4.22 13.51
N LEU A 149 -12.55 5.25 13.28
CA LEU A 149 -12.11 5.69 11.95
C LEU A 149 -11.32 4.62 11.20
N ASP A 150 -10.55 3.80 11.92
CA ASP A 150 -9.78 2.69 11.38
C ASP A 150 -10.70 1.62 10.79
N LEU A 151 -11.75 1.23 11.54
CA LEU A 151 -12.75 0.28 11.07
C LEU A 151 -13.53 0.79 9.86
N ALA A 152 -13.92 2.07 9.90
CA ALA A 152 -14.64 2.70 8.80
C ALA A 152 -13.80 2.67 7.51
N PHE A 153 -12.50 3.00 7.60
CA PHE A 153 -11.58 2.94 6.47
C PHE A 153 -11.32 1.50 5.99
N ASP A 154 -11.06 0.57 6.91
CA ASP A 154 -10.79 -0.83 6.57
C ASP A 154 -12.01 -1.48 5.89
N SER A 155 -13.23 -1.11 6.30
CA SER A 155 -14.47 -1.54 5.64
C SER A 155 -14.58 -1.04 4.19
N ILE A 156 -14.15 0.20 3.91
CA ILE A 156 -14.09 0.73 2.55
C ILE A 156 -13.06 -0.07 1.74
N LEU A 157 -11.86 -0.26 2.29
CA LEU A 157 -10.79 -0.98 1.59
C LEU A 157 -11.21 -2.40 1.19
N VAL A 158 -11.82 -3.17 2.09
CA VAL A 158 -12.33 -4.53 1.80
C VAL A 158 -13.30 -4.53 0.61
N ARG A 159 -14.25 -3.58 0.59
CA ARG A 159 -15.22 -3.44 -0.50
C ARG A 159 -14.53 -3.06 -1.81
N VAL A 160 -13.57 -2.13 -1.77
CA VAL A 160 -12.76 -1.75 -2.94
C VAL A 160 -11.99 -2.95 -3.52
N VAL A 161 -11.41 -3.82 -2.69
CA VAL A 161 -10.74 -5.05 -3.17
C VAL A 161 -11.70 -5.94 -3.96
N ASN A 162 -12.90 -6.19 -3.41
CA ASN A 162 -13.88 -7.05 -4.06
C ASN A 162 -14.46 -6.41 -5.34
N LEU A 163 -14.72 -5.09 -5.33
CA LEU A 163 -15.16 -4.34 -6.50
C LEU A 163 -14.10 -4.42 -7.61
N ARG A 164 -12.82 -4.20 -7.29
CA ARG A 164 -11.73 -4.27 -8.26
C ARG A 164 -11.61 -5.66 -8.88
N HIS A 165 -11.68 -6.70 -8.05
CA HIS A 165 -11.70 -8.08 -8.53
C HIS A 165 -12.85 -8.33 -9.51
N ALA A 166 -14.07 -7.94 -9.13
CA ALA A 166 -15.25 -8.11 -9.98
C ALA A 166 -15.13 -7.35 -11.31
N PHE A 167 -14.63 -6.11 -11.27
CA PHE A 167 -14.32 -5.32 -12.45
C PHE A 167 -13.30 -6.02 -13.36
N LYS A 168 -12.17 -6.48 -12.82
CA LYS A 168 -11.14 -7.18 -13.61
C LYS A 168 -11.64 -8.48 -14.24
N VAL A 169 -12.47 -9.25 -13.52
CA VAL A 169 -13.12 -10.43 -14.09
C VAL A 169 -14.03 -10.06 -15.26
N ALA A 170 -14.74 -8.94 -15.17
CA ALA A 170 -15.62 -8.47 -16.23
C ALA A 170 -14.86 -7.91 -17.44
N GLU A 171 -13.77 -7.17 -17.19
CA GLU A 171 -12.84 -6.65 -18.20
C GLU A 171 -12.24 -7.80 -19.04
N GLN A 172 -11.72 -8.84 -18.39
CA GLN A 172 -11.14 -10.01 -19.05
C GLN A 172 -12.15 -10.76 -19.92
N LYS A 173 -13.40 -10.87 -19.47
CA LYS A 173 -14.48 -11.52 -20.22
C LYS A 173 -14.99 -10.66 -21.37
N LYS A 174 -14.56 -9.39 -21.49
CA LYS A 174 -15.07 -8.37 -22.43
C LYS A 174 -16.60 -8.32 -22.49
N ARG A 175 -17.24 -8.66 -21.36
CA ARG A 175 -18.69 -8.82 -21.25
C ARG A 175 -19.11 -8.42 -19.84
N LEU A 176 -19.64 -7.21 -19.70
CA LEU A 176 -20.58 -6.92 -18.64
C LEU A 176 -21.99 -7.19 -19.17
N GLN A 177 -22.75 -8.03 -18.46
CA GLN A 177 -24.21 -8.00 -18.60
C GLN A 177 -24.71 -6.71 -17.96
N VAL A 178 -25.74 -6.09 -18.54
CA VAL A 178 -26.31 -4.80 -18.07
C VAL A 178 -26.57 -4.81 -16.55
N VAL A 179 -27.16 -5.89 -16.04
CA VAL A 179 -27.46 -6.06 -14.60
C VAL A 179 -26.19 -6.07 -13.73
N ASN A 180 -25.09 -6.64 -14.22
CA ASN A 180 -23.82 -6.63 -13.50
C ASN A 180 -23.15 -5.25 -13.59
N ALA A 181 -23.38 -4.48 -14.66
CA ALA A 181 -22.85 -3.12 -14.80
C ALA A 181 -23.50 -2.17 -13.82
N GLU A 182 -24.83 -2.19 -13.75
CA GLU A 182 -25.59 -1.38 -12.79
C GLU A 182 -25.19 -1.69 -11.35
N TYR A 183 -25.05 -2.98 -10.99
CA TYR A 183 -24.59 -3.37 -9.65
C TYR A 183 -23.19 -2.85 -9.32
N LEU A 184 -22.21 -3.05 -10.22
CA LEU A 184 -20.83 -2.61 -9.97
C LEU A 184 -20.71 -1.09 -9.96
N SER A 185 -21.45 -0.38 -10.81
CA SER A 185 -21.51 1.08 -10.80
C SER A 185 -22.14 1.62 -9.52
N SER A 186 -23.24 1.00 -9.05
CA SER A 186 -23.88 1.37 -7.77
C SER A 186 -22.92 1.15 -6.59
N GLU A 187 -22.27 -0.01 -6.50
CA GLU A 187 -21.28 -0.29 -5.46
C GLU A 187 -20.12 0.72 -5.49
N ALA A 188 -19.63 1.08 -6.68
CA ALA A 188 -18.57 2.06 -6.81
C ALA A 188 -18.99 3.47 -6.38
N GLN A 189 -20.23 3.86 -6.66
CA GLN A 189 -20.79 5.13 -6.20
C GLN A 189 -20.98 5.16 -4.68
N GLU A 190 -21.52 4.09 -4.09
CA GLU A 190 -21.64 3.96 -2.64
C GLU A 190 -20.28 4.03 -1.94
N LEU A 191 -19.23 3.45 -2.55
CA LEU A 191 -17.87 3.54 -2.02
C LEU A 191 -17.28 4.94 -2.11
N ASP A 192 -17.57 5.67 -3.17
CA ASP A 192 -17.16 7.07 -3.34
C ASP A 192 -17.82 7.96 -2.28
N GLU A 193 -19.11 7.76 -2.03
CA GLU A 193 -19.83 8.42 -0.94
C GLU A 193 -19.27 8.03 0.44
N ALA A 194 -18.96 6.75 0.66
CA ALA A 194 -18.35 6.28 1.90
C ALA A 194 -16.97 6.91 2.14
N CYS A 195 -16.15 7.06 1.09
CA CYS A 195 -14.86 7.75 1.17
C CYS A 195 -15.02 9.21 1.59
N ARG A 196 -15.92 9.95 0.94
CA ARG A 196 -16.20 11.36 1.30
C ARG A 196 -16.73 11.49 2.74
N LYS A 197 -17.61 10.57 3.14
CA LYS A 197 -18.14 10.53 4.51
C LYS A 197 -17.02 10.29 5.51
N TRP A 198 -16.13 9.33 5.24
CA TRP A 198 -14.98 9.07 6.10
C TRP A 198 -14.07 10.29 6.21
N GLU A 199 -13.76 10.94 5.09
CA GLU A 199 -12.98 12.18 5.05
C GLU A 199 -13.60 13.29 5.93
N SER A 200 -14.93 13.47 5.87
CA SER A 200 -15.63 14.46 6.69
C SER A 200 -15.60 14.21 8.21
N GLN A 201 -15.24 12.98 8.62
CA GLN A 201 -15.12 12.59 10.03
C GLN A 201 -13.70 12.77 10.57
N ILE A 202 -12.73 13.10 9.70
CA ILE A 202 -11.34 13.28 10.10
C ILE A 202 -11.21 14.53 10.97
N PRO A 203 -10.58 14.42 12.16
CA PRO A 203 -10.36 15.57 13.02
C PRO A 203 -9.52 16.65 12.32
N THR A 204 -9.81 17.92 12.61
CA THR A 204 -9.09 19.05 11.99
C THR A 204 -7.59 19.03 12.27
N GLU A 205 -7.17 18.42 13.38
CA GLU A 205 -5.77 18.24 13.77
C GLU A 205 -4.99 17.34 12.80
N TRP A 206 -5.70 16.50 12.05
CA TRP A 206 -5.14 15.56 11.08
C TRP A 206 -5.08 16.18 9.67
N SER A 207 -5.71 17.33 9.47
CA SER A 207 -5.76 18.01 8.17
C SER A 207 -4.37 18.43 7.72
N TYR A 208 -4.14 18.34 6.41
CA TYR A 208 -2.92 18.85 5.81
C TYR A 208 -2.97 20.37 5.65
N ARG A 209 -1.79 20.96 5.55
CA ARG A 209 -1.60 22.35 5.11
C ARG A 209 -0.79 22.36 3.85
N GLN A 210 -1.26 23.11 2.86
CA GLN A 210 -0.59 23.28 1.59
C GLN A 210 0.47 24.38 1.68
N HIS A 211 1.63 24.11 1.08
CA HIS A 211 2.74 25.04 0.94
C HIS A 211 3.25 25.03 -0.50
N MET A 212 3.83 26.14 -0.92
CA MET A 212 4.52 26.27 -2.20
C MET A 212 6.01 26.42 -1.94
N ILE A 213 6.82 25.59 -2.56
CA ILE A 213 8.28 25.71 -2.53
C ILE A 213 8.64 26.98 -3.32
N PRO A 214 9.33 27.96 -2.70
CA PRO A 214 9.70 29.20 -3.39
C PRO A 214 10.60 28.94 -4.59
N ASP A 215 10.40 29.67 -5.69
CA ASP A 215 11.21 29.56 -6.93
C ASP A 215 12.70 29.84 -6.69
N SER A 216 13.03 30.58 -5.63
CA SER A 216 14.42 30.84 -5.21
C SER A 216 15.14 29.60 -4.68
N LYS A 217 14.41 28.55 -4.27
CA LYS A 217 14.98 27.28 -3.79
C LYS A 217 14.98 26.28 -4.96
N SER A 218 16.17 25.90 -5.45
CA SER A 218 16.28 24.86 -6.47
C SER A 218 15.86 23.51 -5.89
N TRP A 219 14.64 23.06 -6.20
CA TRP A 219 14.13 21.76 -5.77
C TRP A 219 14.32 20.71 -6.87
N SER A 220 14.50 19.46 -6.45
CA SER A 220 14.78 18.34 -7.35
C SER A 220 13.48 17.67 -7.78
N GLU A 221 13.24 17.56 -9.09
CA GLU A 221 12.13 16.77 -9.65
C GLU A 221 12.21 15.28 -9.26
N LYS A 222 13.36 14.81 -8.77
CA LYS A 222 13.51 13.46 -8.21
C LYS A 222 12.90 13.31 -6.81
N GLU A 223 12.75 14.41 -6.06
CA GLU A 223 12.26 14.39 -4.68
C GLU A 223 10.83 14.89 -4.57
N PHE A 224 10.46 15.82 -5.46
CA PHE A 224 9.16 16.46 -5.50
C PHE A 224 8.59 16.31 -6.90
N TYR A 225 7.30 15.98 -7.01
CA TYR A 225 6.63 15.95 -8.31
C TYR A 225 6.30 17.36 -8.82
N SER A 226 5.88 18.24 -7.91
CA SER A 226 5.57 19.65 -8.16
C SER A 226 6.10 20.52 -7.01
N SER A 227 6.04 21.85 -7.19
CA SER A 227 6.38 22.80 -6.13
C SER A 227 5.36 22.83 -4.98
N THR A 228 4.21 22.17 -5.13
CA THR A 228 3.18 22.12 -4.09
C THR A 228 3.40 20.92 -3.18
N VAL A 229 3.53 21.17 -1.87
CA VAL A 229 3.75 20.14 -0.86
C VAL A 229 2.79 20.28 0.32
N TYR A 230 2.45 19.15 0.94
CA TYR A 230 1.55 19.08 2.08
C TYR A 230 2.32 18.77 3.36
N SER A 231 2.07 19.56 4.40
CA SER A 231 2.60 19.32 5.74
C SER A 231 1.51 18.85 6.69
N TYR A 232 1.89 18.07 7.70
CA TYR A 232 0.98 17.52 8.70
C TYR A 232 1.52 17.77 10.11
N ALA A 233 0.66 17.63 11.12
CA ALA A 233 1.11 17.73 12.51
C ALA A 233 2.08 16.59 12.88
N CYS A 234 1.94 15.40 12.29
CA CYS A 234 2.86 14.29 12.45
C CYS A 234 2.86 13.37 11.22
N HIS A 235 3.88 12.52 11.11
CA HIS A 235 4.01 11.54 10.02
C HIS A 235 2.89 10.48 10.04
N GLY A 236 2.28 10.22 11.19
CA GLY A 236 1.14 9.31 11.31
C GLY A 236 -0.07 9.81 10.52
N TYR A 237 -0.38 11.09 10.62
CA TYR A 237 -1.49 11.69 9.86
C TYR A 237 -1.21 11.71 8.36
N ALA A 238 0.04 12.00 7.97
CA ALA A 238 0.45 11.89 6.57
C ALA A 238 0.24 10.47 6.03
N ALA A 239 0.59 9.44 6.81
CA ALA A 239 0.37 8.03 6.44
C ALA A 239 -1.11 7.65 6.29
N VAL A 240 -2.00 8.26 7.08
CA VAL A 240 -3.46 8.09 6.95
C VAL A 240 -3.95 8.69 5.63
N TRP A 241 -3.56 9.94 5.33
CA TRP A 241 -3.95 10.61 4.09
C TRP A 241 -3.36 9.96 2.83
N MET A 242 -2.11 9.48 2.86
CA MET A 242 -1.56 8.72 1.73
C MET A 242 -2.36 7.44 1.45
N GLN A 243 -2.78 6.72 2.49
CA GLN A 243 -3.64 5.55 2.30
C GLN A 243 -4.99 5.93 1.70
N TYR A 244 -5.59 7.01 2.18
CA TYR A 244 -6.83 7.55 1.62
C TYR A 244 -6.68 7.87 0.13
N PHE A 245 -5.69 8.68 -0.26
CA PHE A 245 -5.46 9.02 -1.66
C PHE A 245 -5.16 7.78 -2.52
N GLY A 246 -4.41 6.82 -1.99
CA GLY A 246 -4.18 5.54 -2.67
C GLY A 246 -5.48 4.76 -2.95
N VAL A 247 -6.39 4.68 -1.97
CA VAL A 247 -7.72 4.06 -2.14
C VAL A 247 -8.58 4.82 -3.13
N ARG A 248 -8.59 6.16 -3.06
CA ARG A 248 -9.32 7.00 -4.02
C ARG A 248 -8.84 6.79 -5.44
N LEU A 249 -7.53 6.75 -5.68
CA LEU A 249 -6.95 6.47 -6.99
C LEU A 249 -7.41 5.13 -7.58
N LEU A 250 -7.39 4.06 -6.77
CA LEU A 250 -7.90 2.75 -7.17
C LEU A 250 -9.38 2.78 -7.53
N LEU A 251 -10.19 3.44 -6.69
CA LEU A 251 -11.63 3.52 -6.88
C LEU A 251 -11.97 4.31 -8.15
N ASP A 252 -11.37 5.50 -8.31
CA ASP A 252 -11.58 6.37 -9.46
C ASP A 252 -11.15 5.67 -10.76
N SER A 253 -10.01 4.98 -10.76
CA SER A 253 -9.57 4.16 -11.90
C SER A 253 -10.54 3.03 -12.21
N THR A 254 -11.09 2.37 -11.18
CA THR A 254 -12.09 1.29 -11.35
C THR A 254 -13.38 1.82 -11.96
N ARG A 255 -13.86 2.97 -11.47
CA ARG A 255 -15.04 3.65 -12.01
C ARG A 255 -14.83 4.07 -13.46
N LEU A 256 -13.68 4.63 -13.79
CA LEU A 256 -13.34 5.00 -15.16
C LEU A 256 -13.34 3.79 -16.08
N GLY A 257 -12.77 2.66 -15.64
CA GLY A 257 -12.81 1.40 -16.37
C GLY A 257 -14.23 0.84 -16.54
N LEU A 258 -15.06 0.86 -15.49
CA LEU A 258 -16.46 0.44 -15.55
C LEU A 258 -17.28 1.29 -16.53
N LEU A 259 -17.07 2.60 -16.53
CA LEU A 259 -17.69 3.53 -17.47
C LEU A 259 -17.32 3.17 -18.92
N GLN A 260 -16.04 2.90 -19.19
CA GLN A 260 -15.56 2.50 -20.51
C GLN A 260 -16.10 1.13 -20.97
N LEU A 261 -16.31 0.19 -20.05
CA LEU A 261 -16.91 -1.11 -20.37
C LEU A 261 -18.42 -1.01 -20.62
N THR A 262 -19.10 -0.07 -19.96
CA THR A 262 -20.56 0.13 -20.06
C THR A 262 -20.96 0.85 -21.34
N TYR A 263 -20.10 1.77 -21.83
CA TYR A 263 -20.32 2.53 -23.06
C TYR A 263 -19.27 2.18 -24.13
N PRO A 264 -19.51 1.14 -24.95
CA PRO A 264 -18.66 0.87 -26.11
C PRO A 264 -18.59 2.08 -27.03
N ARG A 265 -17.46 2.26 -27.73
CA ARG A 265 -17.09 3.42 -28.60
C ARG A 265 -18.13 3.92 -29.62
N GLN A 266 -19.27 3.24 -29.78
CA GLN A 266 -20.32 3.54 -30.77
C GLN A 266 -21.53 4.29 -30.16
N THR A 267 -21.63 4.40 -28.84
CA THR A 267 -22.73 5.05 -28.10
C THR A 267 -22.18 6.04 -27.08
N VAL A 268 -21.30 6.95 -27.53
CA VAL A 268 -20.77 8.01 -26.68
C VAL A 268 -21.71 9.21 -26.74
N ASP A 269 -22.35 9.53 -25.62
CA ASP A 269 -23.21 10.71 -25.48
C ASP A 269 -22.55 11.79 -24.60
N LEU A 270 -23.28 12.89 -24.39
CA LEU A 270 -22.81 14.01 -23.56
C LEU A 270 -22.64 13.62 -22.09
N GLU A 271 -23.42 12.64 -21.60
CA GLU A 271 -23.37 12.19 -20.21
C GLU A 271 -22.08 11.42 -19.95
N PHE A 272 -21.71 10.51 -20.85
CA PHE A 272 -20.42 9.82 -20.82
C PHE A 272 -19.25 10.81 -20.77
N HIS A 273 -19.23 11.81 -21.65
CA HIS A 273 -18.12 12.78 -21.70
C HIS A 273 -18.00 13.60 -20.41
N ARG A 274 -19.14 13.98 -19.82
CA ARG A 274 -19.18 14.68 -18.54
C ARG A 274 -18.62 13.82 -17.42
N GLU A 275 -19.15 12.61 -17.24
CA GLU A 275 -18.73 11.69 -16.17
C GLU A 275 -17.26 11.27 -16.33
N HIS A 276 -16.83 10.97 -17.56
CA HIS A 276 -15.43 10.68 -17.84
C HIS A 276 -14.52 11.85 -17.48
N GLY A 277 -14.91 13.09 -17.80
CA GLY A 277 -14.17 14.30 -17.45
C GLY A 277 -14.06 14.51 -15.94
N GLU A 278 -15.16 14.32 -15.21
CA GLU A 278 -15.21 14.40 -13.74
C GLU A 278 -14.30 13.36 -13.08
N LEU A 279 -14.39 12.09 -13.49
CA LEU A 279 -13.54 11.01 -12.97
C LEU A 279 -12.05 11.23 -13.26
N THR A 280 -11.73 11.71 -14.48
CA THR A 280 -10.35 12.03 -14.86
C THR A 280 -9.80 13.18 -14.02
N ALA A 281 -10.63 14.19 -13.73
CA ALA A 281 -10.24 15.31 -12.86
C ALA A 281 -9.99 14.85 -11.42
N GLN A 282 -10.87 14.03 -10.85
CA GLN A 282 -10.72 13.46 -9.50
C GLN A 282 -9.46 12.60 -9.38
N LEU A 283 -9.21 11.74 -10.36
CA LEU A 283 -8.04 10.87 -10.39
C LEU A 283 -6.73 11.68 -10.41
N ARG A 284 -6.69 12.79 -11.16
CA ARG A 284 -5.55 13.72 -11.17
C ARG A 284 -5.41 14.48 -9.85
N GLU A 285 -6.49 14.96 -9.25
CA GLU A 285 -6.45 15.65 -7.96
C GLU A 285 -5.93 14.72 -6.84
N ASN A 286 -6.39 13.47 -6.83
CA ASN A 286 -5.92 12.46 -5.87
C ASN A 286 -4.45 12.07 -6.09
N SER A 287 -3.99 12.03 -7.35
CA SER A 287 -2.59 11.72 -7.64
C SER A 287 -1.68 12.88 -7.26
N GLU A 288 -2.08 14.13 -7.55
CA GLU A 288 -1.41 15.35 -7.09
C GLU A 288 -1.32 15.37 -5.57
N SER A 289 -2.44 15.14 -4.86
CA SER A 289 -2.49 15.11 -3.40
C SER A 289 -1.59 14.04 -2.78
N LEU A 290 -1.55 12.84 -3.37
CA LEU A 290 -0.61 11.80 -2.97
C LEU A 290 0.85 12.26 -3.17
N SER A 291 1.15 12.83 -4.34
CA SER A 291 2.50 13.32 -4.67
C SER A 291 2.96 14.48 -3.77
N SER A 292 2.05 15.37 -3.35
CA SER A 292 2.35 16.46 -2.41
C SER A 292 2.54 15.98 -0.97
N THR A 293 2.01 14.81 -0.61
CA THR A 293 2.12 14.23 0.74
C THR A 293 3.42 13.44 0.96
N ILE A 294 3.92 12.80 -0.11
CA ILE A 294 5.11 11.94 -0.05
C ILE A 294 6.34 12.68 0.51
N PRO A 295 6.69 13.91 0.07
CA PRO A 295 7.85 14.61 0.59
C PRO A 295 7.85 14.78 2.11
N PHE A 296 6.72 15.14 2.71
CA PHE A 296 6.62 15.25 4.17
C PHE A 296 6.77 13.89 4.84
N SER A 297 6.09 12.88 4.29
CA SER A 297 6.13 11.51 4.83
C SER A 297 7.55 10.93 4.83
N LEU A 298 8.37 11.29 3.84
CA LEU A 298 9.77 10.88 3.72
C LEU A 298 10.76 11.82 4.40
N GLY A 299 10.29 12.91 5.03
CA GLY A 299 11.14 13.89 5.72
C GLY A 299 11.97 14.78 4.78
N ARG A 300 11.48 15.06 3.56
CA ARG A 300 12.18 15.85 2.53
C ARG A 300 12.13 17.35 2.72
N PHE A 301 11.33 17.83 3.65
CA PHE A 301 11.34 19.22 4.06
C PHE A 301 10.90 19.34 5.51
N LYS A 302 11.22 20.49 6.11
CA LYS A 302 10.77 20.88 7.45
C LYS A 302 10.23 22.31 7.39
N LEU A 303 9.36 22.63 8.33
CA LEU A 303 8.84 23.98 8.52
C LEU A 303 9.40 24.53 9.82
N ASP A 304 10.25 25.54 9.70
CA ASP A 304 10.87 26.23 10.82
C ASP A 304 10.16 27.56 11.07
N ARG A 305 10.00 27.95 12.34
CA ARG A 305 9.50 29.30 12.66
C ARG A 305 10.67 30.26 12.64
N VAL A 306 10.63 31.23 11.73
CA VAL A 306 11.60 32.33 11.72
C VAL A 306 11.18 33.37 12.77
N GLY A 307 12.13 33.80 13.61
CA GLY A 307 11.92 34.93 14.54
C GLY A 307 11.39 34.59 15.93
N ALA A 308 11.80 33.47 16.54
CA ALA A 308 11.44 33.11 17.93
C ALA A 308 11.90 34.11 19.03
N LEU A 309 12.50 35.24 18.66
CA LEU A 309 12.91 36.30 19.60
C LEU A 309 11.94 37.49 19.67
N ASP A 310 11.06 37.69 18.68
CA ASP A 310 10.08 38.79 18.70
C ASP A 310 8.65 38.25 18.72
N TRP A 311 8.06 38.26 19.92
CA TRP A 311 6.72 37.73 20.23
C TRP A 311 5.56 38.58 19.65
N SER A 312 5.85 39.52 18.76
CA SER A 312 4.95 40.60 18.38
C SER A 312 4.29 40.41 17.02
N HIS A 313 4.86 39.60 16.13
CA HIS A 313 4.34 39.37 14.78
C HIS A 313 4.31 37.87 14.51
N GLY A 314 3.16 37.34 14.06
CA GLY A 314 2.98 35.93 13.75
C GLY A 314 4.08 35.43 12.83
N GLY A 315 5.04 34.70 13.39
CA GLY A 315 6.27 34.32 12.72
C GLY A 315 5.99 33.58 11.42
N GLU A 316 6.62 34.03 10.34
CA GLU A 316 6.54 33.40 9.04
C GLU A 316 7.19 32.00 9.12
N LEU A 317 6.50 30.99 8.57
CA LEU A 317 7.03 29.64 8.50
C LEU A 317 7.98 29.57 7.31
N GLU A 318 9.25 29.30 7.56
CA GLU A 318 10.21 29.04 6.50
C GLU A 318 10.27 27.55 6.19
N LEU A 319 10.18 27.21 4.89
CA LEU A 319 10.29 25.86 4.39
C LEU A 319 11.75 25.52 4.08
N THR A 320 12.34 24.60 4.84
CA THR A 320 13.72 24.12 4.64
C THR A 320 13.71 22.78 3.91
N LEU A 321 14.45 22.66 2.80
CA LEU A 321 14.57 21.42 2.04
C LEU A 321 15.63 20.50 2.68
N CYS A 322 15.29 19.22 2.86
CA CYS A 322 16.13 18.18 3.46
C CYS A 322 16.38 17.04 2.45
N VAL A 323 16.84 17.42 1.25
CA VAL A 323 17.02 16.49 0.12
C VAL A 323 18.20 15.55 0.33
N ASP A 324 19.26 16.02 0.97
CA ASP A 324 20.49 15.27 1.21
C ASP A 324 20.41 14.34 2.43
N ASP A 325 19.37 14.48 3.26
CA ASP A 325 19.16 13.63 4.44
C ASP A 325 18.83 12.19 4.03
N GLU A 326 19.29 11.21 4.80
CA GLU A 326 18.91 9.81 4.60
C GLU A 326 17.43 9.59 4.95
N ILE A 327 16.70 8.87 4.08
CA ILE A 327 15.32 8.46 4.39
C ILE A 327 15.38 7.39 5.48
N ARG A 328 14.75 7.67 6.61
CA ARG A 328 14.62 6.69 7.68
C ARG A 328 13.65 5.57 7.25
N PRO A 329 14.01 4.28 7.38
CA PRO A 329 13.13 3.16 7.00
C PRO A 329 11.72 3.22 7.63
N ALA A 330 11.63 3.68 8.88
CA ALA A 330 10.34 3.85 9.58
C ALA A 330 9.40 4.87 8.92
N LEU A 331 9.96 5.86 8.21
CA LEU A 331 9.22 6.87 7.45
C LEU A 331 8.87 6.38 6.04
N ALA A 332 9.72 5.55 5.45
CA ALA A 332 9.51 4.98 4.12
C ALA A 332 8.37 3.94 4.09
N LEU A 333 8.30 3.06 5.09
CA LEU A 333 7.40 1.90 5.07
C LEU A 333 5.91 2.26 4.83
N PRO A 334 5.33 3.30 5.47
CA PRO A 334 3.93 3.67 5.24
C PRO A 334 3.64 4.18 3.81
N ALA A 335 4.64 4.71 3.10
CA ALA A 335 4.48 5.23 1.74
C ALA A 335 4.50 4.12 0.67
N VAL A 336 5.04 2.93 0.98
CA VAL A 336 5.22 1.83 0.02
C VAL A 336 3.89 1.43 -0.63
N TRP A 337 2.87 1.15 0.17
CA TRP A 337 1.60 0.65 -0.35
C TRP A 337 0.84 1.70 -1.20
N PRO A 338 0.66 2.95 -0.76
CA PRO A 338 0.09 4.00 -1.60
C PRO A 338 0.86 4.24 -2.90
N LEU A 339 2.20 4.24 -2.84
CA LEU A 339 3.05 4.35 -4.04
C LEU A 339 2.88 3.17 -4.98
N THR A 340 2.69 1.95 -4.45
CA THR A 340 2.40 0.75 -5.25
C THR A 340 1.08 0.90 -6.01
N MET A 341 0.08 1.55 -5.41
CA MET A 341 -1.19 1.86 -6.11
C MET A 341 -0.95 2.89 -7.22
N GLY A 342 -0.34 4.03 -6.87
CA GLY A 342 -0.06 5.10 -7.84
C GLY A 342 0.84 4.64 -8.99
N SER A 343 1.77 3.71 -8.75
CA SER A 343 2.69 3.20 -9.78
C SER A 343 2.10 2.13 -10.70
N SER A 344 0.90 1.63 -10.42
CA SER A 344 0.31 0.49 -11.15
C SER A 344 -1.02 0.82 -11.83
N ILE A 345 -1.53 2.05 -11.66
CA ILE A 345 -2.76 2.52 -12.29
C ILE A 345 -2.42 3.13 -13.65
N GLY A 346 -2.86 2.50 -14.75
CA GLY A 346 -2.60 3.00 -16.12
C GLY A 346 -3.40 4.24 -16.53
N SER A 347 -4.22 4.80 -15.65
CA SER A 347 -5.12 5.94 -15.94
C SER A 347 -4.59 7.30 -15.47
N ILE A 348 -3.46 7.35 -14.77
CA ILE A 348 -2.82 8.61 -14.34
C ILE A 348 -1.89 9.17 -15.43
N GLU A 349 -1.44 10.41 -15.28
CA GLU A 349 -0.47 11.01 -16.20
C GLU A 349 0.85 10.21 -16.24
N PRO A 350 1.39 9.88 -17.42
CA PRO A 350 2.59 9.05 -17.54
C PRO A 350 3.82 9.59 -16.79
N LYS A 351 3.97 10.93 -16.73
CA LYS A 351 5.05 11.58 -15.97
C LYS A 351 4.94 11.28 -14.47
N GLN A 352 3.72 11.35 -13.93
CA GLN A 352 3.44 11.10 -12.52
C GLN A 352 3.57 9.62 -12.17
N GLU A 353 3.10 8.72 -13.03
CA GLU A 353 3.31 7.28 -12.89
C GLU A 353 4.80 6.94 -12.80
N THR A 354 5.58 7.47 -13.73
CA THR A 354 7.04 7.29 -13.77
C THR A 354 7.69 7.83 -12.50
N TRP A 355 7.20 8.96 -11.99
CA TRP A 355 7.68 9.52 -10.74
C TRP A 355 7.36 8.62 -9.54
N PHE A 356 6.14 8.09 -9.41
CA PHE A 356 5.78 7.14 -8.35
C PHE A 356 6.62 5.86 -8.42
N ARG A 357 6.86 5.33 -9.62
CA ARG A 357 7.75 4.16 -9.84
C ARG A 357 9.17 4.44 -9.40
N THR A 358 9.68 5.64 -9.70
CA THR A 358 11.01 6.09 -9.26
C THR A 358 11.10 6.18 -7.74
N GLN A 359 10.08 6.73 -7.08
CA GLN A 359 10.02 6.76 -5.61
C GLN A 359 9.97 5.35 -5.03
N LEU A 360 9.11 4.48 -5.56
CA LEU A 360 8.94 3.12 -5.06
C LEU A 360 10.22 2.29 -5.18
N LYS A 361 10.92 2.38 -6.32
CA LYS A 361 12.24 1.77 -6.52
C LYS A 361 13.23 2.24 -5.46
N ARG A 362 13.27 3.55 -5.20
CA ARG A 362 14.16 4.12 -4.20
C ARG A 362 13.82 3.64 -2.79
N LEU A 363 12.54 3.56 -2.44
CA LEU A 363 12.11 3.01 -1.15
C LEU A 363 12.50 1.53 -1.02
N GLY A 364 12.47 0.77 -2.12
CA GLY A 364 13.02 -0.59 -2.17
C GLY A 364 14.48 -0.63 -1.71
N SER A 365 15.33 0.26 -2.25
CA SER A 365 16.74 0.35 -1.83
C SER A 365 16.91 0.77 -0.36
N VAL A 366 16.09 1.71 0.14
CA VAL A 366 16.12 2.14 1.55
C VAL A 366 15.71 1.03 2.50
N LEU A 367 14.68 0.25 2.13
CA LEU A 367 14.12 -0.82 2.95
C LEU A 367 14.86 -2.15 2.78
N GLY A 368 15.73 -2.26 1.77
CA GLY A 368 16.34 -3.52 1.37
C GLY A 368 15.33 -4.49 0.76
N ASP A 369 14.27 -4.01 0.11
CA ASP A 369 13.28 -4.85 -0.58
C ASP A 369 13.60 -4.92 -2.08
N GLY A 370 14.03 -6.10 -2.53
CA GLY A 370 14.42 -6.32 -3.91
C GLY A 370 13.27 -6.43 -4.90
N ALA A 371 12.06 -6.76 -4.45
CA ALA A 371 10.87 -6.75 -5.29
C ALA A 371 10.44 -5.31 -5.60
N LEU A 372 10.48 -4.41 -4.60
CA LEU A 372 10.18 -3.00 -4.80
C LEU A 372 11.20 -2.28 -5.70
N GLU A 373 12.47 -2.66 -5.65
CA GLU A 373 13.50 -2.12 -6.55
C GLU A 373 13.21 -2.40 -8.04
N CYS A 374 12.38 -3.40 -8.35
CA CYS A 374 11.92 -3.68 -9.71
C CYS A 374 10.88 -2.67 -10.22
N ALA A 375 10.38 -1.74 -9.39
CA ALA A 375 9.39 -0.76 -9.80
C ALA A 375 9.81 0.13 -10.97
N GLY A 376 11.11 0.37 -11.12
CA GLY A 376 11.68 1.15 -12.23
C GLY A 376 12.00 0.34 -13.49
N THR A 377 11.57 -0.91 -13.60
CA THR A 377 11.77 -1.75 -14.81
C THR A 377 10.42 -2.10 -15.44
N ASP A 378 10.42 -2.53 -16.70
CA ASP A 378 9.21 -3.03 -17.40
C ASP A 378 8.58 -4.27 -16.72
N GLN A 379 9.25 -4.83 -15.71
CA GLN A 379 8.80 -5.95 -14.90
C GLN A 379 7.79 -5.51 -13.83
N TRP A 380 7.74 -4.22 -13.50
CA TRP A 380 6.70 -3.67 -12.66
C TRP A 380 5.38 -3.78 -13.39
N ALA A 381 4.39 -4.37 -12.72
CA ALA A 381 3.18 -4.80 -13.40
C ALA A 381 2.37 -3.62 -13.93
N HIS A 382 2.52 -3.36 -15.23
CA HIS A 382 1.49 -2.71 -16.01
C HIS A 382 0.25 -3.62 -15.93
N ASP A 383 -0.85 -3.08 -15.38
CA ASP A 383 -2.16 -3.72 -15.27
C ASP A 383 -2.37 -4.80 -14.18
N ALA A 384 -1.45 -5.00 -13.21
CA ALA A 384 -1.74 -5.91 -12.08
C ALA A 384 -2.84 -5.39 -11.15
N LEU A 385 -2.95 -4.05 -11.05
CA LEU A 385 -3.99 -3.39 -10.29
C LEU A 385 -5.02 -2.83 -11.22
#